data_AF-A0A397HTM1-F1
#
_entry.id   AF-A0A397HTM1-F1
#
_cell.length_a   1.000
_cell.length_b   1.000
_cell.length_c   1.000
_cell.angle_alpha   90.00
_cell.angle_beta   90.00
_cell.angle_gamma   90.00
#
_symmetry.space_group_name_H-M   'P 1'
#
loop_
_entity.id
_entity.type
_entity.pdbx_description
1 polymer ?
#
loop_
_entity_poly.entity_id
_entity_poly.type
_entity_poly.pdbx_seq_one_letter_code
_entity_poly.pdbx_strand_id
1 'polypeptide(L)'
;MPGNPLPLQDEKNQKGTLGSIPTKEKELRAPDNILTMVQNIEIDNLKPKMLQAHLMLLTKFKALEQADEQIDVRYLLRAHERYLLWLNFLSSQNFDTGMELIPPIDVCYIWHLHLLSPMRYYEDMLRIYDPLQKFPDFPLERLYDIWVKNDGHTDPESESIWVNNTRQPWILDPDDSSDLR
;
A
#
# COMPACT_ATOMS: atom_id res chain seq x y z
N MET A 1 19.03 -38.24 -58.40
CA MET A 1 19.57 -39.60 -58.23
C MET A 1 20.93 -39.52 -57.57
N PRO A 2 21.25 -40.46 -56.68
CA PRO A 2 21.99 -40.22 -55.44
C PRO A 2 23.35 -40.93 -55.39
N GLY A 3 24.24 -40.44 -54.54
CA GLY A 3 25.47 -41.12 -54.15
C GLY A 3 25.69 -40.91 -52.65
N ASN A 4 25.23 -41.87 -51.87
CA ASN A 4 25.48 -42.00 -50.43
C ASN A 4 26.56 -43.09 -50.24
N PRO A 5 26.91 -43.50 -49.01
CA PRO A 5 27.96 -43.00 -48.11
C PRO A 5 29.06 -44.08 -47.87
N LEU A 6 30.02 -43.85 -46.93
CA LEU A 6 30.70 -44.86 -46.05
C LEU A 6 31.91 -44.22 -45.33
N PRO A 7 32.42 -44.76 -44.19
CA PRO A 7 31.82 -45.65 -43.18
C PRO A 7 31.98 -45.16 -41.73
N LEU A 8 31.18 -45.78 -40.86
CA LEU A 8 31.29 -45.78 -39.40
C LEU A 8 32.57 -46.47 -38.89
N GLN A 9 33.06 -46.03 -37.74
CA GLN A 9 33.61 -46.94 -36.73
C GLN A 9 32.90 -46.70 -35.40
N ASP A 10 32.25 -47.77 -34.94
CA ASP A 10 31.68 -47.94 -33.61
C ASP A 10 32.78 -48.17 -32.57
N GLU A 11 32.69 -47.52 -31.40
CA GLU A 11 33.09 -48.17 -30.14
C GLU A 11 32.17 -47.76 -28.97
N LYS A 12 31.32 -48.72 -28.61
CA LYS A 12 31.01 -49.20 -27.25
C LYS A 12 30.45 -48.22 -26.21
N ASN A 13 29.12 -48.20 -26.22
CA ASN A 13 28.18 -48.29 -25.09
C ASN A 13 28.76 -48.71 -23.70
N GLN A 14 28.63 -47.86 -22.68
CA GLN A 14 28.38 -48.27 -21.29
C GLN A 14 27.40 -47.30 -20.60
N LYS A 15 26.34 -47.88 -20.03
CA LYS A 15 25.25 -47.26 -19.25
C LYS A 15 25.75 -46.64 -17.94
N GLY A 16 25.14 -45.53 -17.51
CA GLY A 16 25.32 -44.97 -16.17
C GLY A 16 24.30 -43.89 -15.81
N THR A 17 23.14 -44.34 -15.30
CA THR A 17 22.18 -43.77 -14.34
C THR A 17 22.17 -42.27 -14.00
N LEU A 18 20.94 -41.70 -13.97
CA LEU A 18 20.56 -40.44 -13.31
C LEU A 18 21.24 -40.27 -11.94
N GLY A 19 21.93 -39.16 -11.76
CA GLY A 19 22.47 -38.71 -10.48
C GLY A 19 22.33 -37.20 -10.38
N SER A 20 21.54 -36.78 -9.39
CA SER A 20 21.21 -35.43 -8.96
C SER A 20 22.40 -34.46 -8.86
N ILE A 21 22.20 -33.23 -9.35
CA ILE A 21 23.07 -32.08 -9.13
C ILE A 21 22.98 -31.67 -7.64
N PRO A 22 24.09 -31.58 -6.89
CA PRO A 22 24.05 -31.10 -5.51
C PRO A 22 23.95 -29.57 -5.49
N THR A 23 22.80 -29.08 -5.06
CA THR A 23 22.56 -27.71 -4.62
C THR A 23 23.45 -27.40 -3.41
N LYS A 24 24.40 -26.47 -3.55
CA LYS A 24 25.02 -25.79 -2.41
C LYS A 24 24.62 -24.31 -2.47
N GLU A 25 23.36 -24.06 -2.13
CA GLU A 25 22.97 -22.76 -1.60
C GLU A 25 23.70 -22.58 -0.27
N LYS A 26 24.68 -21.70 -0.29
CA LYS A 26 25.39 -21.28 0.91
C LYS A 26 24.43 -20.34 1.65
N GLU A 27 23.63 -20.92 2.54
CA GLU A 27 22.77 -20.22 3.50
C GLU A 27 23.62 -19.17 4.23
N LEU A 28 23.48 -17.89 3.85
CA LEU A 28 24.14 -16.78 4.53
C LEU A 28 23.40 -16.56 5.85
N ARG A 29 23.69 -17.40 6.85
CA ARG A 29 23.30 -17.14 8.23
C ARG A 29 24.06 -15.91 8.68
N ALA A 30 23.33 -14.80 8.87
CA ALA A 30 23.83 -13.70 9.67
C ALA A 30 24.26 -14.28 11.04
N PRO A 31 25.44 -13.91 11.57
CA PRO A 31 25.82 -14.35 12.90
C PRO A 31 24.79 -13.83 13.91
N ASP A 32 24.30 -14.70 14.79
CA ASP A 32 23.27 -14.47 15.82
C ASP A 32 23.59 -13.33 16.82
N ASN A 33 24.70 -12.61 16.62
CA ASN A 33 25.28 -11.63 17.53
C ASN A 33 25.19 -10.16 17.07
N ILE A 34 24.49 -9.87 15.95
CA ILE A 34 24.16 -8.48 15.57
C ILE A 34 22.81 -8.05 16.17
N LEU A 35 21.91 -9.01 16.47
CA LEU A 35 20.58 -8.71 17.03
C LEU A 35 20.62 -8.33 18.52
N THR A 36 21.74 -8.60 19.22
CA THR A 36 21.89 -8.40 20.67
C THR A 36 22.46 -7.04 21.08
N MET A 37 22.70 -6.12 20.14
CA MET A 37 23.20 -4.76 20.43
C MET A 37 22.23 -3.63 20.12
N VAL A 38 20.94 -3.94 19.95
CA VAL A 38 19.91 -2.92 20.12
C VAL A 38 19.43 -3.08 21.55
N GLN A 39 19.86 -2.17 22.43
CA GLN A 39 19.16 -1.97 23.70
C GLN A 39 17.66 -1.93 23.39
N ASN A 40 16.86 -2.75 24.07
CA ASN A 40 15.40 -2.74 23.97
C ASN A 40 14.88 -1.38 24.46
N ILE A 41 15.08 -0.34 23.67
CA ILE A 41 14.28 0.86 23.70
C ILE A 41 13.04 0.44 22.95
N GLU A 42 12.06 -0.04 23.70
CA GLU A 42 10.70 -0.23 23.20
C GLU A 42 10.18 1.16 22.86
N ILE A 43 10.36 1.57 21.60
CA ILE A 43 9.72 2.77 21.09
C ILE A 43 8.25 2.39 20.95
N ASP A 44 7.40 3.00 21.79
CA ASP A 44 5.95 2.78 21.73
C ASP A 44 5.47 2.87 20.27
N ASN A 45 4.70 1.87 19.86
CA ASN A 45 4.10 1.71 18.51
C ASN A 45 4.97 1.08 17.40
N LEU A 46 6.24 0.75 17.64
CA LEU A 46 7.07 -0.01 16.68
C LEU A 46 6.88 -1.52 16.80
N LYS A 47 5.65 -1.99 16.55
CA LYS A 47 5.33 -3.42 16.49
C LYS A 47 5.60 -3.98 15.08
N PRO A 48 6.06 -5.23 14.92
CA PRO A 48 6.26 -5.84 13.59
C PRO A 48 5.05 -5.73 12.65
N LYS A 49 3.82 -5.84 13.18
CA LYS A 49 2.58 -5.63 12.42
C LYS A 49 2.49 -4.22 11.81
N MET A 50 2.94 -3.19 12.52
CA MET A 50 2.90 -1.79 12.04
C MET A 50 3.90 -1.57 10.91
N LEU A 51 5.07 -2.21 10.97
CA LEU A 51 6.04 -2.18 9.88
C LEU A 51 5.48 -2.85 8.62
N GLN A 52 4.84 -4.01 8.77
CA GLN A 52 4.17 -4.70 7.67
C GLN A 52 3.03 -3.87 7.08
N ALA A 53 2.22 -3.26 7.95
CA ALA A 53 1.14 -2.37 7.55
C ALA A 53 1.64 -1.19 6.74
N HIS A 54 2.72 -0.55 7.18
CA HIS A 54 3.30 0.58 6.48
C HIS A 54 3.94 0.17 5.13
N LEU A 55 4.62 -0.98 5.05
CA LEU A 55 5.15 -1.47 3.77
C LEU A 55 4.04 -1.80 2.76
N MET A 56 2.94 -2.39 3.22
CA MET A 56 1.79 -2.64 2.36
C MET A 56 1.12 -1.33 1.92
N LEU A 57 0.99 -0.34 2.80
CA LEU A 57 0.51 1.00 2.48
C LEU A 57 1.31 1.61 1.32
N LEU A 58 2.64 1.63 1.42
CA LEU A 58 3.52 2.16 0.37
C LEU A 58 3.39 1.39 -0.95
N THR A 59 3.20 0.07 -0.88
CA THR A 59 2.96 -0.77 -2.05
C THR A 59 1.65 -0.40 -2.74
N LYS A 60 0.59 -0.21 -1.96
CA LYS A 60 -0.73 0.19 -2.46
C LYS A 60 -0.72 1.61 -3.05
N PHE A 61 0.01 2.55 -2.45
CA PHE A 61 0.19 3.89 -3.03
C PHE A 61 1.02 3.88 -4.30
N LYS A 62 2.09 3.08 -4.36
CA LYS A 62 2.88 2.94 -5.58
C LYS A 62 2.05 2.42 -6.76
N ALA A 63 1.07 1.56 -6.50
CA ALA A 63 0.17 1.04 -7.52
C ALA A 63 -0.80 2.09 -8.10
N LEU A 64 -0.91 3.28 -7.50
CA LEU A 64 -1.72 4.38 -8.01
C LEU A 64 -0.99 5.25 -9.05
N GLU A 65 0.32 5.06 -9.23
CA GLU A 65 1.12 5.81 -10.21
C GLU A 65 0.65 5.49 -11.63
N GLN A 66 0.43 6.54 -12.43
CA GLN A 66 0.05 6.42 -13.83
C GLN A 66 1.28 6.53 -14.73
N ALA A 67 1.29 5.78 -15.84
CA ALA A 67 2.41 5.77 -16.77
C ALA A 67 2.53 7.08 -17.57
N ASP A 68 1.40 7.75 -17.82
CA ASP A 68 1.37 9.06 -18.47
C ASP A 68 1.40 10.16 -17.42
N GLU A 69 2.35 11.09 -17.56
CA GLU A 69 2.58 12.18 -16.61
C GLU A 69 1.38 13.11 -16.46
N GLN A 70 0.64 13.39 -17.54
CA GLN A 70 -0.52 14.30 -17.47
C GLN A 70 -1.69 13.62 -16.76
N ILE A 71 -1.88 12.33 -17.00
CA ILE A 71 -2.88 11.52 -16.27
C ILE A 71 -2.48 11.45 -14.79
N ASP A 72 -1.21 11.19 -14.47
CA ASP A 72 -0.72 11.12 -13.09
C ASP A 72 -0.94 12.44 -12.34
N VAL A 73 -0.52 13.56 -12.93
CA VAL A 73 -0.71 14.90 -12.33
C VAL A 73 -2.19 15.19 -12.12
N ARG A 74 -3.06 14.88 -13.09
CA ARG A 74 -4.50 15.09 -12.95
C ARG A 74 -5.10 14.21 -11.85
N TYR A 75 -4.68 12.95 -11.76
CA TYR A 75 -5.08 12.03 -10.70
C TYR A 75 -4.73 12.58 -9.32
N LEU A 76 -3.50 13.10 -9.14
CA LEU A 76 -3.06 13.69 -7.88
C LEU A 76 -3.87 14.94 -7.50
N LEU A 77 -4.18 15.80 -8.47
CA LEU A 77 -5.03 16.98 -8.23
C LEU A 77 -6.44 16.58 -7.78
N ARG A 78 -7.02 15.55 -8.40
CA ARG A 78 -8.33 14.99 -8.04
C ARG A 78 -8.33 14.34 -6.67
N ALA A 79 -7.30 13.57 -6.35
CA ALA A 79 -7.11 12.96 -5.03
C ALA A 79 -7.02 14.05 -3.95
N HIS A 80 -6.36 15.17 -4.25
CA HIS A 80 -6.27 16.30 -3.34
C HIS A 80 -7.63 16.98 -3.11
N GLU A 81 -8.43 17.23 -4.16
CA GLU A 81 -9.80 17.74 -4.01
C GLU A 81 -10.68 16.81 -3.15
N ARG A 82 -10.59 15.49 -3.41
CA ARG A 82 -11.30 14.46 -2.65
C ARG A 82 -10.85 14.42 -1.18
N TYR A 83 -9.59 14.69 -0.90
CA TYR A 83 -9.10 14.84 0.47
C TYR A 83 -9.71 16.04 1.21
N LEU A 84 -9.95 17.15 0.53
CA LEU A 84 -10.67 18.28 1.14
C LEU A 84 -12.12 17.92 1.48
N LEU A 85 -12.80 17.16 0.61
CA LEU A 85 -14.14 16.64 0.90
C LEU A 85 -14.13 15.72 2.12
N TRP A 86 -13.08 14.89 2.26
CA TRP A 86 -12.90 14.04 3.43
C TRP A 86 -12.75 14.85 4.72
N LEU A 87 -11.91 15.89 4.73
CA LEU A 87 -11.74 16.77 5.89
C LEU A 87 -13.06 17.46 6.29
N ASN A 88 -13.83 17.95 5.32
CA ASN A 88 -15.15 18.54 5.56
C ASN A 88 -16.16 17.52 6.10
N PHE A 89 -16.12 16.28 5.62
CA PHE A 89 -16.93 15.21 6.18
C PHE A 89 -16.55 14.96 7.64
N LEU A 90 -15.26 14.76 7.92
CA LEU A 90 -14.75 14.52 9.27
C LEU A 90 -15.10 15.65 10.24
N SER A 91 -15.15 16.90 9.78
CA SER A 91 -15.45 18.05 10.66
C SER A 91 -16.90 18.10 11.12
N SER A 92 -17.77 17.33 10.48
CA SER A 92 -19.18 17.19 10.85
C SER A 92 -19.47 15.94 11.68
N GLN A 93 -18.48 15.06 11.89
CA GLN A 93 -18.64 13.83 12.65
C GLN A 93 -18.31 14.02 14.12
N ASN A 94 -18.87 13.19 15.01
CA ASN A 94 -18.36 13.03 16.37
C ASN A 94 -17.59 11.70 16.44
N PHE A 95 -16.28 11.76 16.72
CA PHE A 95 -15.40 10.59 16.78
C PHE A 95 -15.44 9.83 18.12
N ASP A 96 -16.28 10.25 19.07
CA ASP A 96 -16.45 9.58 20.37
C ASP A 96 -17.00 8.15 20.26
N THR A 97 -17.57 7.76 19.12
CA THR A 97 -18.26 6.48 18.91
C THR A 97 -17.36 5.32 18.49
N GLY A 98 -16.05 5.51 18.37
CA GLY A 98 -15.13 4.43 17.94
C GLY A 98 -15.37 3.98 16.49
N MET A 99 -15.93 4.86 15.65
CA MET A 99 -16.08 4.59 14.23
C MET A 99 -14.71 4.58 13.54
N GLU A 100 -14.32 3.43 13.03
CA GLU A 100 -13.08 3.23 12.27
C GLU A 100 -13.34 3.35 10.76
N LEU A 101 -13.89 4.46 10.27
CA LEU A 101 -14.10 4.62 8.83
C LEU A 101 -12.75 4.70 8.09
N ILE A 102 -12.69 4.10 6.90
CA ILE A 102 -11.58 4.30 5.98
C ILE A 102 -12.03 5.20 4.82
N PRO A 103 -11.23 6.16 4.34
CA PRO A 103 -11.55 6.86 3.11
C PRO A 103 -11.08 6.05 1.89
N PRO A 104 -11.49 6.44 0.66
CA PRO A 104 -10.90 5.90 -0.56
C PRO A 104 -9.37 5.92 -0.59
N ILE A 105 -8.77 5.08 -1.43
CA ILE A 105 -7.31 4.86 -1.42
C ILE A 105 -6.52 6.09 -1.86
N ASP A 106 -7.05 6.87 -2.80
CA ASP A 106 -6.48 8.13 -3.26
C ASP A 106 -6.51 9.20 -2.15
N VAL A 107 -7.58 9.22 -1.36
CA VAL A 107 -7.71 10.10 -0.18
C VAL A 107 -6.77 9.65 0.93
N CYS A 108 -6.63 8.34 1.16
CA CYS A 108 -5.62 7.77 2.07
C CYS A 108 -4.22 8.24 1.70
N TYR A 109 -3.92 8.31 0.39
CA TYR A 109 -2.62 8.74 -0.11
C TYR A 109 -2.31 10.18 0.25
N ILE A 110 -3.23 11.12 -0.01
CA ILE A 110 -3.05 12.53 0.35
C ILE A 110 -3.07 12.74 1.87
N TRP A 111 -3.92 12.03 2.61
CA TRP A 111 -3.93 12.10 4.07
C TRP A 111 -2.60 11.64 4.66
N HIS A 112 -2.06 10.53 4.16
CA HIS A 112 -0.74 10.05 4.58
C HIS A 112 0.36 11.08 4.31
N LEU A 113 0.37 11.69 3.12
CA LEU A 113 1.31 12.77 2.79
C LEU A 113 1.20 13.94 3.78
N HIS A 114 -0.02 14.34 4.15
CA HIS A 114 -0.24 15.42 5.12
C HIS A 114 0.34 15.07 6.51
N LEU A 115 0.21 13.82 6.95
CA LEU A 115 0.77 13.33 8.22
C LEU A 115 2.30 13.35 8.28
N LEU A 116 2.99 13.36 7.14
CA LEU A 116 4.46 13.49 7.08
C LEU A 116 4.96 14.88 7.52
N SER A 117 4.06 15.85 7.72
CA SER A 117 4.35 17.15 8.34
C SER A 117 3.55 17.33 9.64
N PRO A 118 3.94 16.68 10.76
CA PRO A 118 3.09 16.57 11.95
C PRO A 118 2.63 17.90 12.54
N MET A 119 3.50 18.92 12.55
CA MET A 119 3.15 20.25 13.06
C MET A 119 2.09 20.93 12.17
N ARG A 120 2.22 20.81 10.84
CA ARG A 120 1.25 21.38 9.90
C ARG A 120 -0.08 20.65 9.96
N TYR A 121 -0.03 19.32 10.00
CA TYR A 121 -1.22 18.50 10.21
C TYR A 121 -1.96 18.94 11.48
N TYR A 122 -1.26 19.06 12.60
CA TYR A 122 -1.85 19.51 13.86
C TYR A 122 -2.48 20.90 13.77
N GLU A 123 -1.76 21.89 13.23
CA GLU A 123 -2.27 23.25 13.04
C GLU A 123 -3.51 23.29 12.13
N ASP A 124 -3.53 22.49 11.07
CA ASP A 124 -4.65 22.41 10.14
C ASP A 124 -5.86 21.72 10.78
N MET A 125 -5.64 20.63 11.53
CA MET A 125 -6.73 19.95 12.24
C MET A 125 -7.35 20.86 13.31
N LEU A 126 -6.58 21.68 14.02
CA LEU A 126 -7.10 22.70 14.95
C LEU A 126 -7.90 23.81 14.26
N ARG A 127 -7.62 24.10 12.98
CA ARG A 127 -8.36 25.11 12.21
C ARG A 127 -9.68 24.56 11.69
N ILE A 128 -9.71 23.27 11.35
CA ILE A 128 -10.85 22.61 10.70
C ILE A 128 -11.85 22.08 11.74
N TYR A 129 -11.36 21.56 12.86
CA TYR A 129 -12.18 20.91 13.88
C TYR A 129 -12.35 21.75 15.15
N ASP A 130 -13.38 21.45 15.93
CA ASP A 130 -13.52 21.98 17.28
C ASP A 130 -12.34 21.49 18.14
N PRO A 131 -11.60 22.35 18.86
CA PRO A 131 -10.53 21.93 19.77
C PRO A 131 -10.95 20.93 20.85
N LEU A 132 -12.26 20.84 21.14
CA LEU A 132 -12.83 19.87 22.08
C LEU A 132 -13.05 18.48 21.45
N GLN A 133 -12.94 18.37 20.13
CA GLN A 133 -13.14 17.13 19.38
C GLN A 133 -11.83 16.34 19.27
N LYS A 134 -11.90 15.01 19.43
CA LYS A 134 -10.76 14.14 19.15
C LYS A 134 -10.48 14.10 17.65
N PHE A 135 -9.24 14.34 17.24
CA PHE A 135 -8.84 14.15 15.84
C PHE A 135 -8.87 12.67 15.46
N PRO A 136 -9.34 12.33 14.25
CA PRO A 136 -9.32 10.95 13.79
C PRO A 136 -7.88 10.48 13.60
N ASP A 137 -7.57 9.32 14.16
CA ASP A 137 -6.31 8.63 13.93
C ASP A 137 -6.28 8.04 12.52
N PHE A 138 -5.12 8.02 11.87
CA PHE A 138 -5.00 7.39 10.55
C PHE A 138 -5.21 5.88 10.68
N PRO A 139 -6.16 5.26 9.93
CA PRO A 139 -6.63 3.90 10.19
C PRO A 139 -5.70 2.82 9.61
N LEU A 140 -4.38 2.91 9.86
CA LEU A 140 -3.36 2.03 9.26
C LEU A 140 -3.61 0.54 9.54
N GLU A 141 -3.98 0.20 10.78
CA GLU A 141 -4.22 -1.19 11.17
C GLU A 141 -5.45 -1.77 10.46
N ARG A 142 -6.55 -1.01 10.41
CA ARG A 142 -7.76 -1.42 9.69
C ARG A 142 -7.51 -1.56 8.19
N LEU A 143 -6.78 -0.63 7.59
CA LEU A 143 -6.37 -0.72 6.18
C LEU A 143 -5.57 -2.01 5.92
N TYR A 144 -4.62 -2.33 6.79
CA TYR A 144 -3.85 -3.57 6.71
C TYR A 144 -4.74 -4.81 6.78
N ASP A 145 -5.64 -4.87 7.75
CA ASP A 145 -6.53 -6.02 7.94
C ASP A 145 -7.47 -6.22 6.72
N ILE A 146 -7.94 -5.13 6.10
CA ILE A 146 -8.72 -5.18 4.85
C ILE A 146 -7.88 -5.74 3.71
N TRP A 147 -6.68 -5.20 3.48
CA TRP A 147 -5.81 -5.63 2.39
C TRP A 147 -5.37 -7.09 2.52
N VAL A 148 -5.09 -7.57 3.74
CA VAL A 148 -4.78 -9.00 3.98
C VAL A 148 -5.99 -9.89 3.67
N LYS A 149 -7.21 -9.43 3.98
CA LYS A 149 -8.43 -10.23 3.85
C LYS A 149 -8.88 -10.43 2.40
N ASN A 150 -8.82 -9.38 1.57
CA ASN A 150 -9.43 -9.42 0.24
C ASN A 150 -8.55 -8.83 -0.88
N ASP A 151 -7.32 -8.39 -0.58
CA ASP A 151 -6.39 -7.69 -1.49
C ASP A 151 -6.93 -6.40 -2.14
N GLY A 152 -8.20 -6.07 -1.89
CA GLY A 152 -8.89 -4.88 -2.34
C GLY A 152 -8.89 -3.79 -1.29
N HIS A 153 -9.35 -2.61 -1.69
CA HIS A 153 -9.60 -1.50 -0.78
C HIS A 153 -11.11 -1.26 -0.73
N THR A 154 -11.84 -2.25 -0.21
CA THR A 154 -13.32 -2.23 -0.16
C THR A 154 -13.82 -2.43 1.26
N ASP A 155 -14.62 -1.47 1.72
CA ASP A 155 -15.36 -1.52 2.98
C ASP A 155 -16.78 -0.96 2.73
N PRO A 156 -17.83 -1.79 2.68
CA PRO A 156 -19.16 -1.36 2.23
C PRO A 156 -19.77 -0.21 3.05
N GLU A 157 -19.49 -0.17 4.35
CA GLU A 157 -19.96 0.90 5.22
C GLU A 157 -19.28 2.23 4.88
N SER A 158 -17.94 2.23 4.85
CA SER A 158 -17.17 3.41 4.47
C SER A 158 -17.49 3.90 3.05
N GLU A 159 -17.67 2.96 2.11
CA GLU A 159 -18.05 3.27 0.73
C GLU A 159 -19.41 3.95 0.64
N SER A 160 -20.42 3.37 1.30
CA SER A 160 -21.76 3.97 1.37
C SER A 160 -21.73 5.37 1.97
N ILE A 161 -21.00 5.56 3.07
CA ILE A 161 -20.86 6.85 3.74
C ILE A 161 -20.16 7.86 2.83
N TRP A 162 -19.05 7.48 2.20
CA TRP A 162 -18.32 8.33 1.26
C TRP A 162 -19.22 8.81 0.12
N VAL A 163 -19.87 7.89 -0.59
CA VAL A 163 -20.72 8.21 -1.75
C VAL A 163 -21.88 9.10 -1.35
N ASN A 164 -22.53 8.82 -0.21
CA ASN A 164 -23.67 9.59 0.26
C ASN A 164 -23.30 11.03 0.67
N ASN A 165 -22.15 11.21 1.31
CA ASN A 165 -21.74 12.52 1.83
C ASN A 165 -21.05 13.39 0.76
N THR A 166 -20.26 12.78 -0.13
CA THR A 166 -19.43 13.53 -1.08
C THR A 166 -20.00 13.58 -2.49
N ARG A 167 -20.92 12.67 -2.83
CA ARG A 167 -21.42 12.44 -4.20
C ARG A 167 -20.31 12.04 -5.19
N GLN A 168 -19.15 11.61 -4.70
CA GLN A 168 -18.04 11.12 -5.50
C GLN A 168 -18.05 9.59 -5.53
N PRO A 169 -17.58 8.94 -6.63
CA PRO A 169 -17.40 7.50 -6.65
C PRO A 169 -16.32 7.07 -5.65
N TRP A 170 -16.40 5.84 -5.15
CA TRP A 170 -15.37 5.28 -4.26
C TRP A 170 -14.02 5.19 -4.95
N ILE A 171 -13.98 4.61 -6.15
CA ILE A 171 -12.78 4.52 -6.97
C ILE A 171 -12.64 5.82 -7.78
N LEU A 172 -11.48 6.47 -7.67
CA LEU A 172 -11.11 7.57 -8.56
C LEU A 172 -10.60 7.00 -9.88
N ASP A 173 -11.23 7.38 -10.98
CA ASP A 173 -10.82 7.01 -12.34
C ASP A 173 -9.61 7.86 -12.76
N PRO A 174 -8.45 7.26 -13.11
CA PRO A 174 -7.31 7.99 -13.68
C PRO A 174 -7.65 8.80 -14.93
N ASP A 175 -8.60 8.33 -15.72
CA ASP A 175 -9.03 8.99 -16.95
C ASP A 175 -10.10 10.06 -16.73
N ASP A 176 -10.46 10.37 -15.47
CA ASP A 176 -11.39 11.44 -15.14
C ASP A 176 -10.86 12.79 -15.64
N SER A 177 -11.47 13.25 -16.74
CA SER A 177 -11.17 14.49 -17.44
C SER A 177 -12.20 15.57 -17.18
N SER A 178 -13.07 15.39 -16.18
CA SER A 178 -14.00 16.43 -15.76
C SER A 178 -13.24 17.71 -15.38
N ASP A 179 -13.93 18.83 -15.34
CA ASP A 179 -13.33 20.07 -14.84
C ASP A 179 -13.09 19.99 -13.33
N LEU A 180 -11.91 20.43 -12.89
CA LEU A 180 -11.58 20.62 -11.47
C LEU A 180 -12.52 21.69 -10.90
N ARG A 181 -13.04 21.49 -9.68
CA ARG A 181 -14.14 22.30 -9.11
C ARG A 181 -13.67 23.34 -8.12
#